data_AF-A0A0U3IED1-F1
#
_entry.id   AF-A0A0U3IED1-F1
#
_cell.length_a   1.000
_cell.length_b   1.000
_cell.length_c   1.000
_cell.angle_alpha   90.00
_cell.angle_beta   90.00
_cell.angle_gamma   90.00
#
_symmetry.space_group_name_H-M   'P 1'
#
loop_
_entity.id
_entity.type
_entity.pdbx_description
1 polymer ?
#
loop_
_entity_poly.entity_id
_entity_poly.type
_entity_poly.pdbx_seq_one_letter_code
_entity_poly.pdbx_strand_id
1 'polypeptide(L)'
;MMDKSQQIPELINAYYTKNVELILILKRLADFEMNLESIYKIDAELSTLLKSTSETDMLTLYEADSRIPLFVPEVSAADLQVALRALAAKKAKVGCLDHIFRG
;
A
#
# COMPACT_ATOMS: atom_id res chain seq x y z
N MET A 1 12.80 20.41 18.50
CA MET A 1 12.55 20.52 17.06
C MET A 1 13.29 19.35 16.43
N MET A 2 12.61 18.29 15.98
CA MET A 2 13.29 17.15 15.35
C MET A 2 13.89 17.60 14.03
N ASP A 3 15.14 17.21 13.79
CA ASP A 3 15.86 17.52 12.57
C ASP A 3 15.14 16.85 11.38
N LYS A 4 14.90 17.59 10.30
CA LYS A 4 14.15 17.10 9.13
C LYS A 4 14.85 15.90 8.47
N SER A 5 16.15 15.73 8.72
CA SER A 5 16.95 14.57 8.31
C SER A 5 16.52 13.26 8.98
N GLN A 6 16.02 13.29 10.22
CA GLN A 6 15.54 12.12 10.96
C GLN A 6 14.14 11.68 10.54
N GLN A 7 13.36 12.58 9.91
CA GLN A 7 12.00 12.27 9.44
C GLN A 7 12.00 11.33 8.23
N ILE A 8 13.05 11.34 7.39
CA ILE A 8 13.07 10.53 6.17
C ILE A 8 13.12 9.02 6.49
N PRO A 9 14.04 8.53 7.34
CA PRO A 9 14.01 7.13 7.77
C PRO A 9 12.68 6.71 8.41
N GLU A 10 12.08 7.57 9.23
CA GLU A 10 10.77 7.31 9.86
C GLU A 10 9.64 7.19 8.83
N LEU A 11 9.61 8.08 7.83
CA LEU A 11 8.62 8.04 6.74
C LEU A 11 8.80 6.79 5.86
N ILE A 12 10.04 6.39 5.60
CA ILE A 12 10.36 5.17 4.86
C ILE A 12 9.88 3.94 5.64
N ASN A 13 10.19 3.86 6.93
CA ASN A 13 9.73 2.78 7.80
C ASN A 13 8.19 2.75 7.88
N ALA A 14 7.56 3.91 8.01
CA ALA A 14 6.10 4.01 8.02
C ALA A 14 5.48 3.49 6.72
N TYR A 15 6.07 3.79 5.55
CA TYR A 15 5.61 3.25 4.28
C TYR A 15 5.70 1.71 4.25
N TYR A 16 6.81 1.11 4.69
CA TYR A 16 6.93 -0.36 4.76
C TYR A 16 5.93 -0.98 5.73
N THR A 17 5.74 -0.39 6.91
CA THR A 17 4.69 -0.80 7.86
C THR A 17 3.31 -0.79 7.20
N LYS A 18 2.97 0.24 6.43
CA LYS A 18 1.69 0.29 5.69
C LYS A 18 1.55 -0.77 4.61
N ASN A 19 2.66 -1.19 3.98
CA ASN A 19 2.62 -2.31 3.04
C ASN A 19 2.28 -3.62 3.75
N VAL A 20 2.88 -3.89 4.91
CA VAL A 20 2.58 -5.12 5.69
C VAL A 20 1.13 -5.09 6.20
N GLU A 21 0.67 -3.94 6.71
CA GLU A 21 -0.74 -3.76 7.11
C GLU A 21 -1.71 -4.07 5.96
N LEU A 22 -1.39 -3.65 4.73
CA LEU A 22 -2.23 -3.91 3.55
C LEU A 22 -2.31 -5.40 3.22
N ILE A 23 -1.21 -6.17 3.32
CA ILE A 23 -1.24 -7.64 3.14
C ILE A 23 -2.16 -8.28 4.18
N LEU A 24 -2.08 -7.87 5.44
CA LEU A 24 -2.93 -8.39 6.50
C LEU A 24 -4.41 -8.09 6.26
N ILE A 25 -4.73 -6.92 5.70
CA ILE A 25 -6.09 -6.59 5.27
C ILE A 25 -6.54 -7.56 4.16
N LEU A 26 -5.73 -7.74 3.11
CA LEU A 26 -6.06 -8.65 2.02
C LEU A 26 -6.24 -10.10 2.50
N LYS A 27 -5.40 -10.56 3.43
CA LYS A 27 -5.55 -11.86 4.10
C LYS A 27 -6.91 -12.00 4.76
N ARG A 28 -7.30 -11.02 5.59
CA ARG A 28 -8.60 -11.05 6.28
C ARG A 28 -9.76 -11.03 5.30
N LEU A 29 -9.68 -10.21 4.24
CA LEU A 29 -10.70 -10.20 3.19
C LEU A 29 -10.79 -11.57 2.49
N ALA A 30 -9.66 -12.23 2.24
CA ALA A 30 -9.64 -13.58 1.69
C ALA A 30 -10.28 -14.62 2.64
N ASP A 31 -10.03 -14.50 3.94
CA ASP A 31 -10.61 -15.35 4.98
C ASP A 31 -12.12 -15.16 5.13
N PHE A 32 -12.62 -13.96 4.86
CA PHE A 32 -14.06 -13.67 4.76
C PHE A 32 -14.68 -14.07 3.42
N GLU A 33 -13.96 -14.85 2.60
CA GLU A 33 -14.39 -15.29 1.26
C GLU A 33 -14.78 -14.14 0.32
N MET A 34 -14.20 -12.95 0.50
CA MET A 34 -14.44 -11.84 -0.42
C MET A 34 -13.81 -12.13 -1.78
N ASN A 35 -14.48 -11.69 -2.85
CA ASN A 35 -13.99 -11.84 -4.22
C ASN A 35 -12.90 -10.81 -4.53
N LEU A 36 -11.67 -11.12 -4.12
CA LEU A 36 -10.49 -10.28 -4.32
C LEU A 36 -10.14 -10.04 -5.79
N GLU A 37 -10.38 -11.03 -6.66
CA GLU A 37 -10.12 -10.93 -8.10
C GLU A 37 -10.97 -9.82 -8.75
N SER A 38 -12.26 -9.78 -8.41
CA SER A 38 -13.18 -8.81 -8.99
C SER A 38 -13.00 -7.39 -8.44
N ILE A 39 -12.71 -7.26 -7.14
CA ILE A 39 -12.70 -5.97 -6.42
C ILE A 39 -11.31 -5.33 -6.48
N TYR A 40 -10.26 -6.13 -6.29
CA TYR A 40 -8.88 -5.65 -6.12
C TYR A 40 -7.94 -6.09 -7.23
N LYS A 41 -8.44 -6.78 -8.26
CA LYS A 41 -7.63 -7.29 -9.39
C LYS A 41 -6.46 -8.19 -8.95
N ILE A 42 -6.59 -8.81 -7.79
CA ILE A 42 -5.64 -9.79 -7.26
C ILE A 42 -5.85 -11.10 -8.00
N ASP A 43 -4.81 -11.68 -8.60
CA ASP A 43 -4.94 -12.93 -9.32
C ASP A 43 -5.27 -14.13 -8.40
N ALA A 44 -5.75 -15.22 -9.01
CA ALA A 44 -6.19 -16.41 -8.28
C ALA A 44 -5.06 -17.12 -7.52
N GLU A 45 -3.82 -17.05 -8.02
CA GLU A 45 -2.66 -17.65 -7.36
C GLU A 45 -2.34 -16.90 -6.07
N LEU A 46 -2.29 -15.57 -6.12
CA LEU A 46 -2.09 -14.72 -4.96
C LEU A 46 -3.25 -14.84 -3.96
N SER A 47 -4.50 -14.91 -4.43
CA SER A 47 -5.66 -15.16 -3.57
C SER A 47 -5.58 -16.48 -2.82
N THR A 48 -5.10 -17.54 -3.49
CA THR A 48 -4.87 -18.86 -2.89
C THR A 48 -3.74 -18.80 -1.86
N LEU A 49 -2.64 -18.11 -2.19
CA LEU A 49 -1.50 -17.95 -1.30
C LEU A 49 -1.85 -17.15 -0.04
N LEU A 50 -2.66 -16.10 -0.18
CA LEU A 50 -3.19 -15.36 0.96
C LEU A 50 -3.96 -16.30 1.89
N LYS A 51 -4.89 -17.11 1.36
CA LYS A 51 -5.69 -18.04 2.20
C LYS A 51 -4.86 -19.10 2.91
N SER A 52 -3.80 -19.61 2.27
CA SER A 52 -2.99 -20.72 2.81
C SER A 52 -1.90 -20.26 3.77
N THR A 53 -1.46 -19.00 3.70
CA THR A 53 -0.39 -18.46 4.54
C THR A 53 -0.94 -18.05 5.91
N SER A 54 -0.26 -18.38 7.00
CA SER A 54 -0.73 -18.02 8.34
C SER A 54 -0.55 -16.52 8.63
N GLU A 55 -1.47 -15.92 9.40
CA GLU A 55 -1.33 -14.51 9.83
C GLU A 55 -0.04 -14.31 10.65
N THR A 56 0.33 -15.30 11.48
CA THR A 56 1.57 -15.28 12.26
C THR A 56 2.81 -15.22 11.38
N ASP A 57 2.86 -16.01 10.30
CA ASP A 57 3.99 -15.97 9.37
C ASP A 57 4.05 -14.63 8.64
N MET A 58 2.90 -14.05 8.27
CA MET A 58 2.86 -12.71 7.65
C MET A 58 3.34 -11.60 8.60
N LEU A 59 3.12 -11.72 9.91
CA LEU A 59 3.61 -10.74 10.89
C LEU A 59 5.14 -10.68 10.94
N THR A 60 5.85 -11.75 10.56
CA THR A 60 7.32 -11.73 10.45
C THR A 60 7.83 -10.72 9.43
N LEU A 61 6.98 -10.25 8.51
CA LEU A 61 7.31 -9.19 7.56
C LEU A 61 7.58 -7.83 8.23
N TYR A 62 7.11 -7.61 9.46
CA TYR A 62 7.50 -6.42 10.25
C TYR A 62 8.95 -6.48 10.72
N GLU A 63 9.49 -7.69 10.88
CA GLU A 63 10.84 -7.94 11.39
C GLU A 63 11.82 -8.23 10.24
N ALA A 64 11.31 -8.65 9.08
CA ALA A 64 12.11 -8.78 7.87
C ALA A 64 12.67 -7.41 7.46
N ASP A 65 14.00 -7.27 7.35
CA ASP A 65 14.67 -6.13 6.72
C ASP A 65 14.46 -6.15 5.19
N SER A 66 13.24 -6.47 4.74
CA SER A 66 12.85 -6.31 3.36
C SER A 66 12.38 -4.88 3.19
N ARG A 67 13.33 -3.97 2.94
CA ARG A 67 13.08 -2.68 2.26
C ARG A 67 12.63 -2.88 0.81
N ILE A 68 11.92 -3.97 0.54
CA ILE A 68 11.33 -4.32 -0.72
C ILE A 68 9.88 -3.87 -0.62
N PRO A 69 9.45 -2.87 -1.40
CA PRO A 69 8.05 -2.48 -1.43
C PRO A 69 7.22 -3.67 -1.94
N LEU A 70 6.28 -4.13 -1.09
CA LEU A 70 5.38 -5.22 -1.45
C LEU A 70 4.30 -4.74 -2.42
N PHE A 71 3.90 -3.46 -2.31
CA PHE A 71 3.04 -2.78 -3.27
C PHE A 71 3.80 -1.63 -3.91
N VAL A 72 4.04 -1.74 -5.22
CA VAL A 72 4.60 -0.64 -6.01
C VAL A 72 3.43 0.25 -6.46
N PRO A 73 3.45 1.56 -6.15
CA PRO A 73 2.43 2.46 -6.65
C PRO A 73 2.44 2.49 -8.19
N GLU A 74 1.32 2.17 -8.84
CA GLU A 74 1.15 2.30 -10.29
C GLU A 74 0.81 3.75 -10.68
N VAL A 75 1.61 4.70 -10.20
CA VAL A 75 1.38 6.12 -10.46
C VAL A 75 2.18 6.53 -11.68
N SER A 76 1.50 6.90 -12.76
CA SER A 76 2.18 7.46 -13.91
C SER A 76 2.82 8.81 -13.54
N ALA A 77 3.95 9.15 -14.19
CA ALA A 77 4.57 10.47 -13.99
C ALA A 77 3.61 11.62 -14.32
N ALA A 78 2.66 11.41 -15.26
CA ALA A 78 1.64 12.38 -15.61
C ALA A 78 0.65 12.60 -14.47
N ASP A 79 0.14 11.53 -13.84
CA ASP A 79 -0.80 11.61 -12.72
C ASP A 79 -0.16 12.26 -11.49
N LEU A 80 1.10 11.92 -11.22
CA LEU A 80 1.86 12.56 -10.15
C LEU A 80 2.02 14.07 -10.39
N GLN A 81 2.33 14.48 -11.63
CA GLN A 81 2.42 15.90 -11.98
C GLN A 81 1.07 16.61 -11.82
N VAL A 82 -0.03 15.98 -12.20
CA VAL A 82 -1.38 16.52 -12.02
C VAL A 82 -1.70 16.70 -10.53
N ALA A 83 -1.42 15.70 -9.70
CA ALA A 83 -1.64 15.75 -8.26
C ALA A 83 -0.82 16.87 -7.59
N LEU A 84 0.47 17.00 -7.93
CA LEU A 84 1.35 18.03 -7.41
C LEU A 84 0.89 19.44 -7.82
N ARG A 85 0.44 19.63 -9.06
CA ARG A 85 -0.13 20.91 -9.53
C ARG A 85 -1.45 21.24 -8.82
N ALA A 86 -2.30 20.25 -8.55
CA ALA A 86 -3.56 20.45 -7.82
C ALA A 86 -3.34 20.88 -6.36
N LEU A 87 -2.30 20.33 -5.71
CA LEU A 87 -1.86 20.73 -4.37
C LEU A 87 -1.36 22.18 -4.35
N ALA A 88 -0.50 22.56 -5.30
CA ALA A 88 0.01 23.93 -5.42
C ALA A 88 -1.11 24.97 -5.61
N ALA A 89 -2.19 24.58 -6.28
CA ALA A 89 -3.38 25.41 -6.47
C ALA A 89 -4.34 25.44 -5.25
N LYS A 90 -4.00 24.79 -4.12
CA LYS A 90 -4.89 24.57 -2.94
C LYS A 90 -6.25 23.97 -3.30
N LYS A 91 -6.35 23.25 -4.43
CA LYS A 91 -7.60 22.65 -4.93
C LYS A 91 -7.80 21.19 -4.48
N ALA A 92 -6.81 20.58 -3.84
CA ALA A 92 -6.93 19.23 -3.32
C ALA A 92 -7.95 19.18 -2.16
N LYS A 93 -9.18 18.77 -2.46
CA LYS A 93 -10.10 18.28 -1.43
C LYS A 93 -9.54 16.96 -0.89
N VAL A 94 -9.62 16.79 0.43
CA VAL A 94 -9.35 15.52 1.12
C VAL A 94 -10.12 14.41 0.39
N GLY A 95 -9.42 13.46 -0.25
CA GLY A 95 -10.00 12.39 -1.09
C GLY A 95 -9.58 12.38 -2.57
N CYS A 96 -8.83 13.37 -3.07
CA CYS A 96 -8.51 13.46 -4.51
C CYS A 96 -7.43 12.47 -5.02
N LEU A 97 -6.93 11.56 -4.17
CA LEU A 97 -5.98 10.50 -4.55
C LEU A 97 -6.68 9.21 -5.00
N ASP A 98 -8.02 9.12 -4.95
CA ASP A 98 -8.78 7.93 -5.39
C ASP A 98 -8.59 7.60 -6.88
N HIS A 99 -8.09 8.55 -7.69
CA HIS A 99 -7.77 8.34 -9.10
C HIS A 99 -6.38 7.72 -9.33
N ILE A 100 -5.52 7.72 -8.31
CA ILE A 100 -4.10 7.35 -8.43
C ILE A 100 -3.90 5.83 -8.25
N PHE A 101 -4.92 5.12 -7.75
CA PHE A 101 -4.88 3.68 -7.49
C PHE A 101 -5.81 2.87 -8.41
N ARG A 102 -6.23 3.43 -9.56
CA ARG A 102 -7.00 2.67 -10.55
C ARG A 102 -6.06 2.04 -11.59
N GLY A 103 -5.75 0.76 -11.37
CA GLY A 103 -5.45 -0.24 -12.41
C GLY A 103 -6.62 -1.20 -12.55
#